data_AF-A0A1X2HN71-F1
#
_entry.id   AF-A0A1X2HN71-F1
#
_cell.length_a   1.000
_cell.length_b   1.000
_cell.length_c   1.000
_cell.angle_alpha   90.00
_cell.angle_beta   90.00
_cell.angle_gamma   90.00
#
_symmetry.space_group_name_H-M   'P 1'
#
loop_
_entity.id
_entity.type
_entity.pdbx_description
1 polymer ?
#
loop_
_entity_poly.entity_id
_entity_poly.type
_entity_poly.pdbx_seq_one_letter_code
_entity_poly.pdbx_strand_id
1 'polypeptide(L)'
;MNNATIKAEIGRSTWKLLHTMVAQYPEDPKDDERAALEQFITLLSRLYPCGECAEHFQLLLDKYPPQTSSRISASQWACAIHNKVNERLGKDIFNCADIEQKYQCGCEEDSVDNQTTTKH
;
A
#
# COMPACT_ATOMS: atom_id res chain seq x y z
N MET A 1 -27.20 -1.11 0.35
CA MET A 1 -26.02 -0.57 1.05
C MET A 1 -26.09 0.95 0.98
N ASN A 2 -25.76 1.68 2.05
CA ASN A 2 -25.76 3.15 1.98
C ASN A 2 -24.41 3.68 1.44
N ASN A 3 -24.36 4.94 1.01
CA ASN A 3 -23.14 5.53 0.43
C ASN A 3 -21.93 5.48 1.38
N ALA A 4 -22.16 5.58 2.70
CA ALA A 4 -21.08 5.48 3.69
C ALA A 4 -20.49 4.06 3.77
N THR A 5 -21.32 3.02 3.67
CA THR A 5 -20.88 1.62 3.60
C THR A 5 -20.05 1.36 2.35
N ILE A 6 -20.51 1.83 1.18
CA ILE A 6 -19.80 1.67 -0.10
C ILE A 6 -18.45 2.40 -0.05
N LYS A 7 -18.42 3.65 0.43
CA LYS A 7 -17.20 4.44 0.60
C LYS A 7 -16.18 3.75 1.52
N ALA A 8 -16.65 3.19 2.64
CA ALA A 8 -15.77 2.49 3.57
C ALA A 8 -15.25 1.17 2.99
N GLU A 9 -16.08 0.46 2.23
CA GLU A 9 -15.70 -0.79 1.56
C GLU A 9 -14.64 -0.57 0.49
N ILE A 10 -14.86 0.38 -0.43
CA ILE A 10 -13.86 0.70 -1.45
C ILE A 10 -12.58 1.24 -0.81
N GLY A 11 -12.69 2.02 0.27
CA GLY A 11 -11.53 2.45 1.07
C GLY A 11 -10.67 1.29 1.56
N ARG A 12 -11.28 0.31 2.24
CA ARG A 12 -10.55 -0.87 2.73
C ARG A 12 -9.90 -1.66 1.60
N SER A 13 -10.64 -1.88 0.51
CA SER A 13 -10.15 -2.64 -0.64
C SER A 13 -8.98 -1.94 -1.34
N THR A 14 -9.05 -0.63 -1.54
CA THR A 14 -7.95 0.14 -2.15
C THR A 14 -6.71 0.15 -1.28
N TRP A 15 -6.85 0.33 0.03
CA TRP A 15 -5.69 0.26 0.93
C TRP A 15 -5.07 -1.14 0.94
N LYS A 16 -5.88 -2.20 0.90
CA LYS A 16 -5.36 -3.57 0.77
C LYS A 16 -4.56 -3.72 -0.53
N LEU A 17 -5.08 -3.26 -1.67
CA LEU A 17 -4.36 -3.26 -2.96
C LEU A 17 -3.04 -2.50 -2.86
N LEU A 18 -3.07 -1.23 -2.44
CA LEU A 18 -1.90 -0.36 -2.41
C LEU A 18 -0.81 -0.92 -1.49
N HIS A 19 -1.15 -1.30 -0.26
CA HIS A 19 -0.17 -1.84 0.70
C HIS A 19 0.41 -3.18 0.25
N THR A 20 -0.39 -4.03 -0.41
CA THR A 20 0.12 -5.30 -0.95
C THR A 20 1.03 -5.06 -2.16
N MET A 21 0.66 -4.12 -3.03
CA MET A 21 1.46 -3.75 -4.19
C MET A 21 2.84 -3.20 -3.80
N VAL A 22 2.90 -2.28 -2.83
CA VAL A 22 4.20 -1.74 -2.37
C VAL A 22 5.01 -2.75 -1.56
N ALA A 23 4.36 -3.69 -0.87
CA ALA A 23 5.05 -4.81 -0.22
C ALA A 23 5.73 -5.73 -1.24
N GLN A 24 5.13 -5.96 -2.41
CA GLN A 24 5.74 -6.77 -3.48
C GLN A 24 6.68 -5.99 -4.41
N TYR A 25 6.83 -4.69 -4.21
CA TYR A 25 7.69 -3.84 -5.02
C TYR A 25 9.17 -4.27 -4.92
N PRO A 26 10.03 -4.06 -5.93
CA PRO A 26 11.44 -4.46 -5.84
C PRO A 26 12.22 -3.69 -4.76
N GLU A 27 13.23 -4.33 -4.17
CA GLU A 27 14.17 -3.64 -3.27
C GLU A 27 15.04 -2.64 -4.03
N ASP A 28 15.47 -3.01 -5.24
CA ASP A 28 16.23 -2.17 -6.17
C ASP A 28 15.46 -2.03 -7.50
N PRO A 29 14.48 -1.11 -7.56
CA PRO A 29 13.60 -0.96 -8.71
C PRO A 29 14.28 -0.23 -9.86
N LYS A 30 14.01 -0.69 -11.09
CA LYS A 30 14.41 0.00 -12.32
C LYS A 30 13.64 1.30 -12.50
N ASP A 31 14.18 2.20 -13.32
CA ASP A 31 13.54 3.50 -13.60
C ASP A 31 12.11 3.37 -14.15
N ASP A 32 11.83 2.34 -14.96
CA ASP A 32 10.48 2.07 -15.46
C ASP A 32 9.52 1.60 -14.36
N GLU A 33 9.98 0.77 -13.43
CA GLU A 33 9.20 0.33 -12.26
C GLU A 33 8.90 1.49 -11.30
N ARG A 34 9.85 2.42 -11.15
CA ARG A 34 9.68 3.67 -10.37
C ARG A 34 8.65 4.57 -10.99
N ALA A 35 8.77 4.81 -12.30
CA ALA A 35 7.82 5.61 -13.06
C ALA A 35 6.41 4.96 -13.07
N ALA A 36 6.33 3.64 -13.14
CA ALA A 36 5.06 2.92 -13.11
C ALA A 36 4.33 3.08 -11.76
N LEU A 37 5.04 2.96 -10.63
CA LEU A 37 4.44 3.14 -9.31
C LEU A 37 3.94 4.58 -9.10
N GLU A 38 4.74 5.58 -9.49
CA GLU A 38 4.36 6.99 -9.41
C GLU A 38 3.12 7.30 -10.27
N GLN A 39 3.10 6.81 -11.51
CA GLN A 39 1.96 6.97 -12.41
C GLN A 39 0.72 6.25 -11.88
N PHE A 40 0.86 5.03 -11.35
CA PHE A 40 -0.25 4.29 -10.77
C PHE A 40 -0.90 5.09 -9.64
N ILE A 41 -0.11 5.62 -8.70
CA ILE A 41 -0.62 6.41 -7.56
C ILE A 41 -1.30 7.69 -8.05
N THR A 42 -0.69 8.37 -9.01
CA THR A 42 -1.24 9.59 -9.62
C THR A 42 -2.59 9.31 -10.28
N LEU A 43 -2.68 8.26 -11.09
CA LEU A 43 -3.93 7.86 -11.75
C LEU A 43 -4.99 7.38 -10.76
N LEU A 44 -4.58 6.61 -9.73
CA LEU A 44 -5.46 6.20 -8.64
C LEU A 44 -6.09 7.42 -7.98
N SER A 45 -5.31 8.46 -7.69
CA SER A 45 -5.82 9.68 -7.05
C SER A 45 -6.88 10.41 -7.89
N ARG A 46 -6.71 10.42 -9.22
CA ARG A 46 -7.62 11.08 -10.16
C ARG A 46 -8.89 10.29 -10.41
N LEU A 47 -8.80 8.97 -10.40
CA LEU A 47 -9.89 8.05 -10.75
C LEU A 47 -10.59 7.43 -9.54
N TYR A 48 -10.17 7.78 -8.32
CA TYR A 48 -10.74 7.21 -7.11
C TYR A 48 -12.25 7.50 -7.03
N PRO A 49 -13.13 6.49 -6.81
CA PRO A 49 -14.58 6.63 -6.92
C PRO A 49 -15.22 7.28 -5.69
N CYS A 50 -14.67 8.40 -5.25
CA CYS A 50 -15.16 9.30 -4.21
C CYS A 50 -14.53 10.68 -4.44
N GLY A 51 -15.32 11.65 -4.92
CA GLY A 51 -14.80 12.97 -5.33
C GLY A 51 -14.02 13.71 -4.23
N GLU A 52 -14.60 13.83 -3.04
CA GLU A 52 -13.90 14.46 -1.91
C GLU A 52 -12.66 13.67 -1.47
N CYS A 53 -12.66 12.34 -1.60
CA CYS A 53 -11.50 11.53 -1.23
C CYS A 53 -10.36 11.74 -2.24
N ALA A 54 -10.70 11.76 -3.52
CA ALA A 54 -9.79 11.99 -4.64
C ALA A 54 -9.12 13.37 -4.53
N GLU A 55 -9.89 14.42 -4.26
CA GLU A 55 -9.38 15.78 -4.10
C GLU A 55 -8.41 15.89 -2.91
N HIS A 56 -8.80 15.38 -1.73
CA HIS A 56 -7.91 15.40 -0.57
C HIS A 56 -6.65 14.55 -0.79
N PHE A 57 -6.76 13.42 -1.48
CA PHE A 57 -5.60 12.59 -1.75
C PHE A 57 -4.63 13.27 -2.71
N GLN A 58 -5.11 13.96 -3.75
CA GLN A 58 -4.27 14.78 -4.63
C GLN A 58 -3.51 15.86 -3.86
N LEU A 59 -4.17 16.58 -2.93
CA LEU A 59 -3.51 17.56 -2.06
C LEU A 59 -2.43 16.94 -1.17
N LEU A 60 -2.64 15.70 -0.72
CA LEU A 60 -1.60 14.97 0.03
C LEU A 60 -0.42 14.59 -0.87
N LEU A 61 -0.67 14.16 -2.11
CA LEU A 61 0.39 13.80 -3.06
C LEU A 61 1.25 15.01 -3.43
N ASP A 62 0.66 16.20 -3.59
CA ASP A 62 1.41 17.44 -3.86
C ASP A 62 2.40 17.78 -2.73
N LYS A 63 2.01 17.50 -1.49
CA LYS A 63 2.84 17.78 -0.31
C LYS A 63 3.82 16.64 0.02
N TYR A 64 3.43 15.40 -0.28
CA TYR A 64 4.14 14.19 0.10
C TYR A 64 4.17 13.21 -1.08
N PRO A 65 5.01 13.49 -2.10
CA PRO A 65 5.07 12.69 -3.31
C PRO A 65 5.50 11.24 -3.01
N PRO A 66 5.06 10.25 -3.82
CA PRO A 66 5.45 8.85 -3.68
C PRO A 66 6.96 8.66 -3.59
N GLN A 67 7.41 7.87 -2.60
CA GLN A 67 8.80 7.47 -2.47
C GLN A 67 8.99 6.11 -3.16
N THR A 68 9.57 6.10 -4.34
CA THR A 68 9.67 4.90 -5.20
C THR A 68 11.07 4.30 -5.24
N SER A 69 12.00 4.72 -4.38
CA SER A 69 13.40 4.30 -4.45
C SER A 69 13.65 2.85 -4.05
N SER A 70 12.75 2.23 -3.28
CA SER A 70 12.83 0.84 -2.86
C SER A 70 11.49 0.38 -2.29
N ARG A 71 11.34 -0.94 -2.10
CA ARG A 71 10.21 -1.55 -1.37
C ARG A 71 9.97 -0.90 -0.01
N ILE A 72 11.02 -0.74 0.78
CA ILE A 72 10.95 -0.16 2.13
C ILE A 72 10.47 1.29 2.04
N SER A 73 11.08 2.10 1.15
CA SER A 73 10.68 3.50 0.97
C SER A 73 9.22 3.64 0.53
N ALA A 74 8.76 2.81 -0.41
CA ALA A 74 7.38 2.82 -0.89
C ALA A 74 6.39 2.38 0.19
N SER A 75 6.73 1.33 0.95
CA SER A 75 5.88 0.80 2.03
C SER A 75 5.75 1.79 3.19
N GLN A 76 6.85 2.41 3.61
CA GLN A 76 6.84 3.44 4.65
C GLN A 76 6.07 4.69 4.22
N TRP A 77 6.24 5.13 2.97
CA TRP A 77 5.47 6.24 2.41
C TRP A 77 3.97 5.93 2.38
N ALA A 78 3.57 4.75 1.91
CA ALA A 78 2.17 4.34 1.85
C ALA A 78 1.55 4.30 3.25
N CYS A 79 2.28 3.82 4.25
CA CYS A 79 1.84 3.82 5.64
C CYS A 79 1.66 5.25 6.18
N ALA A 80 2.65 6.11 5.99
CA ALA A 80 2.61 7.50 6.45
C ALA A 80 1.42 8.27 5.84
N ILE A 81 1.16 8.08 4.56
CA ILE A 81 0.04 8.73 3.86
C ILE A 81 -1.31 8.16 4.30
N HIS A 82 -1.41 6.85 4.52
CA HIS A 82 -2.62 6.26 5.11
C HIS A 82 -2.89 6.83 6.50
N ASN A 83 -1.84 7.04 7.31
CA ASN A 83 -1.98 7.68 8.62
C ASN A 83 -2.42 9.15 8.54
N LYS A 84 -2.02 9.90 7.51
CA LYS A 84 -2.54 11.26 7.28
C LYS A 84 -4.04 11.24 6.99
N VAL A 85 -4.52 10.23 6.26
CA VAL A 85 -5.96 10.01 6.06
C VAL A 85 -6.64 9.60 7.37
N ASN A 86 -6.03 8.72 8.18
CA ASN A 86 -6.56 8.33 9.49
C ASN A 86 -6.70 9.52 10.43
N GLU A 87 -5.66 10.35 10.54
CA GLU A 87 -5.64 11.58 11.33
C GLU A 87 -6.81 12.50 10.95
N ARG A 88 -6.98 12.78 9.65
CA ARG A 88 -8.10 13.59 9.14
C ARG A 88 -9.47 13.01 9.49
N LEU A 89 -9.59 11.68 9.50
CA LEU A 89 -10.85 10.98 9.78
C LEU A 89 -11.05 10.69 11.28
N GLY A 90 -10.14 11.11 12.16
CA GLY A 90 -10.20 10.84 13.60
C GLY A 90 -10.06 9.35 13.94
N LYS A 91 -9.28 8.60 13.14
CA LYS A 91 -8.96 7.19 13.36
C LYS A 91 -7.60 7.03 14.05
N ASP A 92 -7.42 5.89 14.70
CA ASP A 92 -6.15 5.53 15.31
C ASP A 92 -5.00 5.54 14.29
N ILE A 93 -3.84 6.00 14.74
CA ILE A 93 -2.61 5.98 13.95
C ILE A 93 -2.01 4.57 14.00
N PHE A 94 -1.68 4.03 12.84
CA PHE A 94 -0.99 2.75 12.71
C PHE A 94 0.52 2.92 12.90
N ASN A 95 1.17 2.05 13.67
CA ASN A 95 2.62 2.06 13.82
C ASN A 95 3.28 1.52 12.55
N CYS A 96 3.95 2.37 11.77
CA CYS A 96 4.56 1.97 10.51
C CYS A 96 5.77 1.03 10.66
N ALA A 97 6.29 0.83 11.88
CA ALA A 97 7.26 -0.24 12.13
C ALA A 97 6.66 -1.64 11.90
N ASP A 98 5.34 -1.78 12.01
CA ASP A 98 4.64 -3.07 11.89
C ASP A 98 4.11 -3.31 10.46
N ILE A 99 4.43 -2.44 9.49
CA ILE A 99 3.82 -2.47 8.15
C ILE A 99 4.20 -3.73 7.36
N GLU A 100 5.46 -4.17 7.46
CA GLU A 100 5.98 -5.35 6.76
C GLU A 100 5.39 -6.65 7.33
N GLN A 101 5.18 -6.71 8.65
CA GLN A 101 4.48 -7.83 9.27
C GLN A 101 3.02 -7.91 8.83
N LYS A 102 2.35 -6.76 8.73
CA LYS A 102 0.94 -6.69 8.33
C LYS A 102 0.71 -7.02 6.86
N TYR A 103 1.63 -6.62 6.00
CA TYR A 103 1.58 -6.85 4.56
C TYR A 103 2.86 -7.56 4.13
N GLN A 104 2.86 -8.88 4.29
CA GLN A 104 3.96 -9.73 3.84
C GLN A 104 4.10 -9.65 2.32
N CYS A 105 5.33 -9.52 1.84
CA CYS A 105 5.61 -9.48 0.40
C CYS A 105 5.39 -10.84 -0.29
N GLY A 106 5.34 -11.93 0.49
CA GLY A 106 5.28 -13.29 -0.05
C GLY A 106 6.56 -13.70 -0.78
N CYS A 107 7.68 -13.01 -0.51
CA CYS A 107 9.01 -13.29 -1.05
C CYS A 107 9.82 -14.22 -0.14
N GLU A 108 9.22 -14.71 0.95
CA GLU A 108 9.79 -15.83 1.68
C GLU A 108 9.74 -17.02 0.73
N GLU A 109 10.90 -17.57 0.38
CA GLU A 109 10.92 -18.85 -0.33
C GLU A 109 10.13 -19.84 0.51
N ASP A 110 9.15 -20.51 -0.09
CA ASP A 110 8.56 -21.70 0.50
C ASP A 110 9.74 -22.62 0.84
N SER A 111 10.14 -22.69 2.11
CA SER A 111 11.08 -23.71 2.55
C SER A 111 10.34 -25.02 2.35
N VAL A 112 10.60 -25.66 1.20
CA VAL A 112 10.12 -27.00 0.88
C VAL A 112 10.63 -27.89 2.00
N ASP A 113 9.76 -28.19 2.96
CA ASP A 113 10.07 -29.06 4.07
C ASP A 113 10.23 -30.47 3.50
N ASN A 114 11.46 -30.80 3.16
CA ASN A 114 11.86 -32.09 2.62
C ASN A 114 11.88 -33.10 3.79
N GLN A 115 10.71 -33.40 4.34
CA GLN A 115 10.56 -34.47 5.32
C GLN A 115 10.60 -35.81 4.60
N THR A 116 11.84 -36.26 4.43
CA THR A 116 12.26 -37.63 4.19
C THR A 116 11.53 -38.59 5.15
N THR A 117 10.41 -39.18 4.72
CA THR A 117 9.84 -40.33 5.42
C THR A 117 10.62 -41.58 5.02
N THR A 118 11.69 -41.87 5.74
CA THR A 118 12.32 -43.19 5.77
C THR A 118 11.35 -44.16 6.45
N LYS A 119 10.73 -45.06 5.67
CA LYS A 119 10.06 -46.26 6.20
C LYS A 119 11.05 -47.44 6.14
N HIS A 120 11.36 -47.99 7.30
CA HIS A 120 11.66 -49.42 7.48
C HIS A 120 10.56 -50.01 8.35
#